data_AF-A0A923TET2-F1
#
_entry.id   AF-A0A923TET2-F1
#
_cell.length_a   1.000
_cell.length_b   1.000
_cell.length_c   1.000
_cell.angle_alpha   90.00
_cell.angle_beta   90.00
_cell.angle_gamma   90.00
#
_symmetry.space_group_name_H-M   'P 1'
#
loop_
_entity.id
_entity.type
_entity.pdbx_description
1 polymer ?
#
loop_
_entity_poly.entity_id
_entity_poly.type
_entity_poly.pdbx_seq_one_letter_code
_entity_poly.pdbx_strand_id
1 'polypeptide(L)' 'MSEPDSELIARAVCDDDRAAFGELVRRHQSGVRRFLRHLARADEAWADDLAQETFIVAHRNLARFRGEARFLTW' A
#
# COMPACT_ATOMS: atom_id res chain seq x y z
N MET A 1 13.73 8.38 14.34
CA MET A 1 13.89 7.87 12.96
C MET A 1 12.56 7.25 12.58
N SER A 2 12.06 7.46 11.35
CA SER A 2 10.81 6.82 10.91
C SER A 2 11.03 5.31 10.77
N GLU A 3 10.14 4.50 11.34
CA GLU A 3 10.15 3.05 11.23
C GLU A 3 10.17 2.63 9.74
N PRO A 4 11.05 1.72 9.30
CA PRO A 4 11.11 1.28 7.90
C PRO A 4 9.89 0.45 7.50
N ASP A 5 9.55 0.45 6.22
CA ASP A 5 8.39 -0.30 5.71
C ASP A 5 8.48 -1.81 6.01
N SER A 6 9.69 -2.38 6.03
CA SER A 6 9.89 -3.79 6.38
C SER A 6 9.42 -4.15 7.79
N GLU A 7 9.59 -3.23 8.75
CA GLU A 7 9.18 -3.44 10.15
C GLU A 7 7.67 -3.29 10.30
N LEU A 8 7.08 -2.29 9.63
CA LEU A 8 5.63 -2.14 9.53
C LEU A 8 4.96 -3.36 8.89
N ILE A 9 5.57 -3.93 7.84
CA ILE A 9 5.08 -5.15 7.18
C ILE A 9 5.17 -6.34 8.13
N ALA A 10 6.30 -6.50 8.83
CA ALA A 10 6.46 -7.59 9.79
C ALA A 10 5.39 -7.54 10.89
N ARG A 11 5.14 -6.36 11.48
CA ARG A 11 4.08 -6.17 12.48
C ARG A 11 2.68 -6.42 11.91
N ALA A 12 2.40 -5.92 10.72
CA ALA A 12 1.12 -6.13 10.06
C ALA A 12 0.83 -7.61 9.77
N VAL A 13 1.85 -8.42 9.49
CA VAL A 13 1.71 -9.85 9.18
C VAL A 13 1.76 -10.73 10.43
N CYS A 14 2.71 -10.50 11.32
CA CYS A 14 2.95 -11.35 12.50
C CYS A 14 1.97 -11.05 13.64
N ASP A 15 1.63 -9.79 13.84
CA ASP A 15 0.86 -9.33 15.01
C ASP A 15 -0.58 -8.93 14.65
N ASP A 16 -0.98 -9.09 13.37
CA ASP A 16 -2.24 -8.55 12.81
C ASP A 16 -2.39 -7.02 13.10
N ASP A 17 -1.26 -6.30 13.13
CA ASP A 17 -1.23 -4.89 13.49
C ASP A 17 -1.79 -4.01 12.35
N ARG A 18 -3.07 -3.68 12.48
CA ARG A 18 -3.79 -2.81 11.55
C ARG A 18 -3.23 -1.38 11.51
N ALA A 19 -2.65 -0.89 12.61
CA ALA A 19 -2.05 0.44 12.64
C ALA A 19 -0.75 0.46 11.82
N ALA A 20 0.03 -0.62 11.87
CA ALA A 20 1.23 -0.76 11.05
C ALA A 20 0.88 -0.77 9.55
N PHE A 21 -0.18 -1.50 9.14
CA PHE A 21 -0.65 -1.44 7.75
C PHE A 21 -1.21 -0.05 7.39
N GLY A 22 -1.95 0.60 8.30
CA GLY A 22 -2.45 1.96 8.09
C GLY A 22 -1.33 2.97 7.84
N GLU A 23 -0.18 2.83 8.49
CA GLU A 23 0.99 3.66 8.25
C GLU A 23 1.60 3.43 6.86
N LEU A 24 1.67 2.16 6.39
CA LEU A 24 2.07 1.86 5.01
C LEU A 24 1.14 2.54 4.00
N VAL A 25 -0.18 2.44 4.20
CA VAL A 25 -1.16 3.13 3.33
C VAL A 25 -0.93 4.63 3.35
N ARG A 26 -0.77 5.24 4.53
CA ARG A 26 -0.58 6.69 4.67
C ARG A 26 0.66 7.19 3.92
N ARG A 27 1.75 6.43 3.94
CA ARG A 27 3.00 6.76 3.24
C ARG A 27 2.89 6.65 1.72
N HIS A 28 2.16 5.65 1.23
CA HIS A 28 2.20 5.27 -0.19
C HIS A 28 0.98 5.75 -1.00
N GLN A 29 -0.14 6.07 -0.35
CA GLN A 29 -1.39 6.41 -1.02
C GLN A 29 -1.29 7.58 -2.00
N SER A 30 -0.47 8.59 -1.70
CA SER A 30 -0.30 9.76 -2.58
C SER A 30 0.40 9.39 -3.88
N GLY A 31 1.43 8.55 -3.80
CA GLY A 31 2.16 8.02 -4.96
C GLY A 31 1.29 7.12 -5.83
N VAL A 32 0.58 6.19 -5.21
CA VAL A 32 -0.35 5.27 -5.90
C VAL A 32 -1.45 6.04 -6.61
N ARG A 33 -2.14 6.97 -5.92
CA ARG A 33 -3.18 7.80 -6.55
C ARG A 33 -2.65 8.62 -7.72
N ARG A 34 -1.47 9.23 -7.56
CA ARG A 34 -0.85 10.03 -8.64
C ARG A 34 -0.56 9.18 -9.88
N PHE A 35 -0.02 7.98 -9.67
CA PHE A 35 0.26 7.03 -10.75
C PHE A 35 -1.03 6.60 -11.47
N LEU A 36 -2.05 6.19 -10.70
CA LEU A 36 -3.33 5.75 -11.26
C LEU A 36 -4.08 6.87 -11.98
N ARG A 37 -4.07 8.10 -11.45
CA ARG A 37 -4.64 9.27 -12.14
C ARG A 37 -3.96 9.56 -13.47
N HIS A 38 -2.65 9.35 -13.56
CA HIS A 38 -1.92 9.46 -14.83
C HIS A 38 -2.36 8.42 -15.86
N LEU A 39 -2.65 7.19 -15.41
CA LEU A 39 -3.15 6.12 -16.29
C LEU A 39 -4.61 6.33 -16.69
N ALA A 40 -5.45 6.84 -15.78
CA ALA A 40 -6.90 6.98 -15.94
C ALA A 40 -7.34 8.15 -16.85
N ARG A 41 -6.41 8.98 -17.36
CA ARG A 41 -6.68 10.08 -18.31
C ARG A 41 -7.93 10.94 -17.97
N ALA A 42 -8.06 11.33 -16.70
CA ALA A 42 -9.05 12.27 -16.14
C ALA A 42 -10.30 11.70 -15.42
N ASP A 43 -10.44 10.39 -15.24
CA ASP A 43 -11.42 9.87 -14.27
C ASP A 43 -10.82 9.79 -12.86
N GLU A 44 -10.89 10.91 -12.13
CA GLU A 44 -10.31 11.02 -10.79
C GLU A 44 -11.02 10.14 -9.76
N ALA A 45 -12.34 10.00 -9.87
CA ALA A 45 -13.14 9.19 -8.95
C ALA A 45 -12.78 7.72 -9.11
N TRP A 46 -12.70 7.24 -10.36
CA TRP A 46 -12.28 5.88 -10.66
C TRP A 46 -10.85 5.59 -10.19
N ALA A 47 -9.92 6.55 -10.34
CA ALA A 47 -8.54 6.39 -9.88
C ALA A 47 -8.44 6.29 -8.35
N ASP A 48 -9.28 7.03 -7.62
CA ASP A 48 -9.34 6.96 -6.15
C ASP A 48 -9.93 5.62 -5.66
N ASP A 49 -10.95 5.11 -6.33
CA ASP A 49 -11.51 3.78 -6.05
C ASP A 49 -10.49 2.67 -6.33
N LEU A 50 -9.80 2.74 -7.47
CA LEU A 50 -8.75 1.78 -7.82
C LEU A 50 -7.56 1.83 -6.85
N ALA A 51 -7.22 3.01 -6.32
CA ALA A 51 -6.20 3.14 -5.29
C ALA A 51 -6.62 2.44 -3.99
N GLN A 52 -7.89 2.55 -3.58
CA GLN A 52 -8.39 1.83 -2.42
C GLN A 52 -8.34 0.32 -2.62
N GLU A 53 -8.82 -0.18 -3.77
CA GLU A 53 -8.79 -1.59 -4.12
C GLU A 53 -7.36 -2.15 -4.13
N THR A 54 -6.39 -1.35 -4.60
CA THR A 54 -4.96 -1.72 -4.56
C THR A 54 -4.49 -2.03 -3.14
N PHE A 55 -4.80 -1.17 -2.16
CA PHE A 55 -4.41 -1.42 -0.77
C PHE A 55 -5.19 -2.56 -0.11
N ILE A 56 -6.45 -2.77 -0.48
CA ILE A 56 -7.25 -3.92 -0.01
C ILE A 56 -6.62 -5.23 -0.51
N VAL A 57 -6.25 -5.30 -1.78
CA VAL A 57 -5.58 -6.46 -2.38
C VAL A 57 -4.19 -6.66 -1.75
N ALA A 58 -3.44 -5.58 -1.54
CA ALA A 58 -2.14 -5.63 -0.88
C ALA A 58 -2.26 -6.18 0.55
N HIS A 59 -3.22 -5.72 1.35
CA HIS A 59 -3.46 -6.22 2.70
C HIS A 59 -3.76 -7.73 2.71
N ARG A 60 -4.66 -8.18 1.84
CA ARG A 60 -5.05 -9.59 1.72
C ARG A 60 -3.90 -10.51 1.30
N ASN A 61 -2.93 -9.98 0.54
CA ASN A 61 -1.79 -10.75 0.06
C ASN A 61 -0.50 -10.46 0.83
N LEU A 62 -0.53 -9.60 1.87
CA LEU A 62 0.68 -9.10 2.52
C LEU A 62 1.53 -10.24 3.11
N ALA A 63 0.90 -11.29 3.64
CA ALA A 63 1.59 -12.48 4.16
C ALA A 63 2.39 -13.25 3.08
N ARG A 64 2.13 -13.01 1.78
CA ARG A 64 2.86 -13.62 0.66
C ARG A 64 4.00 -12.73 0.17
N PHE A 65 4.12 -11.50 0.66
CA PHE A 65 5.18 -10.59 0.29
C PHE A 65 6.51 -11.06 0.87
N ARG A 66 7.49 -11.31 0.00
CA ARG A 66 8.80 -11.85 0.38
C ARG A 66 9.87 -10.79 0.68
N GLY A 67 9.56 -9.51 0.47
CA GLY A 67 10.54 -8.43 0.61
C GLY A 67 11.60 -8.35 -0.50
N GLU A 68 11.42 -9.08 -1.61
CA GLU A 68 12.35 -9.09 -2.76
C GLU A 68 12.26 -7.80 -3.60
N ALA A 69 11.18 -7.03 -3.44
CA ALA A 69 10.97 -5.72 -4.05
C ALA A 69 10.59 -4.70 -2.98
N ARG A 70 10.54 -3.41 -3.34
CA ARG A 70 9.95 -2.40 -2.46
C ARG A 70 8.44 -2.60 -2.39
N PHE A 71 7.85 -2.38 -1.22
CA PHE A 71 6.40 -2.49 -1.02
C PHE A 71 5.59 -1.67 -2.05
N LEU A 72 6.00 -0.43 -2.33
CA LEU A 72 5.32 0.44 -3.29
C LEU A 72 5.29 -0.14 -4.73
N THR A 73 6.24 -1.00 -5.09
CA THR A 73 6.38 -1.55 -6.44
C THR A 73 5.92 -2.99 -6.58
N TRP A 74 5.51 -3.63 -5.49
CA TRP A 74 4.98 -5.00 -5.44
C TRP A 74 3.47 -4.98 -5.55
#